data_AF-A0A2T7TGV5-F1
#
_entry.id   AF-A0A2T7TGV5-F1
#
_cell.length_a   1.000
_cell.length_b   1.000
_cell.length_c   1.000
_cell.angle_alpha   90.00
_cell.angle_beta   90.00
_cell.angle_gamma   90.00
#
_symmetry.space_group_name_H-M   'P 1'
#
loop_
_entity.id
_entity.type
_entity.pdbx_description
1 polymer ?
#
loop_
_entity_poly.entity_id
_entity_poly.type
_entity_poly.pdbx_seq_one_letter_code
_entity_poly.pdbx_strand_id
1 'polypeptide(L)'
;MGWLRATFEQSRIIATLEAAGLGHAAAPNRRAFWELTIRILWLGDMPRSERAGAVDTMLANERTNETKTHEYMQRNGLPSDIDVNEMEEFVLNISENKVIKTGADKLAHAVEESDLNLRMVYRLWREDSTWAHATGFLAGQYAPTDDGETMGKGKPRHVDQELEAHRLAAMVVTVTIADILIDEGASKDLASAPLLAYFGAN
;
A
#
# COMPACT_ATOMS: atom_id res chain seq x y z
N MET A 1 -12.98 0.74 -4.10
CA MET A 1 -13.26 -0.70 -3.82
C MET A 1 -12.04 -1.61 -3.92
N GLY A 2 -11.20 -1.51 -4.97
CA GLY A 2 -9.97 -2.32 -5.10
C GLY A 2 -8.99 -2.16 -3.94
N TRP A 3 -8.64 -0.92 -3.56
CA TRP A 3 -7.73 -0.67 -2.44
C TRP A 3 -8.23 -1.21 -1.10
N LEU A 4 -9.53 -1.09 -0.79
CA LEU A 4 -10.09 -1.70 0.44
C LEU A 4 -9.91 -3.22 0.46
N ARG A 5 -10.20 -3.91 -0.65
CA ARG A 5 -10.00 -5.37 -0.76
C ARG A 5 -8.53 -5.74 -0.61
N ALA A 6 -7.63 -4.98 -1.26
CA ALA A 6 -6.20 -5.19 -1.12
C ALA A 6 -5.74 -4.99 0.33
N THR A 7 -6.20 -3.94 1.02
CA THR A 7 -5.87 -3.68 2.42
C THR A 7 -6.33 -4.83 3.32
N PHE A 8 -7.55 -5.34 3.10
CA PHE A 8 -8.06 -6.51 3.82
C PHE A 8 -7.18 -7.74 3.60
N GLU A 9 -6.82 -8.07 2.36
CA GLU A 9 -5.98 -9.23 2.07
C GLU A 9 -4.59 -9.10 2.69
N GLN A 10 -3.97 -7.91 2.64
CA GLN A 10 -2.70 -7.69 3.32
C GLN A 10 -2.84 -7.90 4.83
N SER A 11 -3.90 -7.34 5.45
CA SER A 11 -4.20 -7.51 6.87
C SER A 11 -4.37 -8.99 7.26
N ARG A 12 -5.11 -9.76 6.46
CA ARG A 12 -5.31 -11.20 6.66
C ARG A 12 -4.00 -11.98 6.60
N ILE A 13 -3.13 -11.68 5.62
CA ILE A 13 -1.83 -12.35 5.48
C ILE A 13 -0.90 -11.98 6.65
N ILE A 14 -0.86 -10.71 7.06
CA ILE A 14 -0.10 -10.26 8.24
C ILE A 14 -0.54 -11.05 9.48
N ALA A 15 -1.85 -11.09 9.76
CA ALA A 15 -2.38 -11.83 10.91
C ALA A 15 -2.03 -13.33 10.85
N THR A 16 -2.09 -13.93 9.65
CA THR A 16 -1.74 -15.35 9.45
C THR A 16 -0.26 -15.62 9.76
N LEU A 17 0.64 -14.77 9.27
CA LEU A 17 2.08 -14.91 9.50
C LEU A 17 2.45 -14.65 10.96
N GLU A 18 1.84 -13.64 11.59
CA GLU A 18 2.06 -13.33 13.01
C GLU A 18 1.59 -14.48 13.90
N ALA A 19 0.40 -15.04 13.65
CA ALA A 19 -0.10 -16.21 14.39
C ALA A 19 0.80 -17.45 14.24
N ALA A 20 1.53 -17.57 13.13
CA ALA A 20 2.51 -18.63 12.89
C ALA A 20 3.91 -18.34 13.49
N GLY A 21 4.10 -17.21 14.18
CA GLY A 21 5.41 -16.78 14.68
C GLY A 21 6.38 -16.30 13.58
N LEU A 22 5.85 -16.00 12.39
CA LEU A 22 6.56 -15.55 11.19
C LEU A 22 6.39 -14.05 10.93
N GLY A 23 6.11 -13.24 11.96
CA GLY A 23 5.87 -11.80 11.82
C GLY A 23 6.97 -11.02 11.10
N HIS A 24 8.23 -11.42 11.25
CA HIS A 24 9.36 -10.85 10.51
C HIS A 24 9.25 -11.02 8.99
N ALA A 25 8.61 -12.10 8.51
CA ALA A 25 8.39 -12.36 7.09
C ALA A 25 7.21 -11.55 6.50
N ALA A 26 6.38 -10.94 7.36
CA ALA A 26 5.24 -10.13 6.93
C ALA A 26 5.61 -8.71 6.48
N ALA A 27 6.90 -8.33 6.49
CA ALA A 27 7.35 -6.98 6.13
C ALA A 27 6.87 -6.50 4.74
N PRO A 28 6.90 -7.32 3.67
CA PRO A 28 6.34 -6.92 2.38
C PRO A 28 4.83 -6.63 2.44
N ASN A 29 4.08 -7.44 3.20
CA ASN A 29 2.64 -7.27 3.37
C ASN A 29 2.31 -6.03 4.20
N ARG A 30 3.04 -5.77 5.29
CA ARG A 30 2.91 -4.55 6.09
C ARG A 30 3.24 -3.31 5.27
N ARG A 31 4.33 -3.34 4.49
CA ARG A 31 4.67 -2.26 3.56
C ARG A 31 3.50 -1.96 2.62
N ALA A 32 2.93 -2.98 1.97
CA ALA A 32 1.80 -2.81 1.08
C ALA A 32 0.55 -2.27 1.81
N PHE A 33 0.26 -2.79 3.00
CA PHE A 33 -0.83 -2.32 3.86
C PHE A 33 -0.70 -0.83 4.20
N TRP A 34 0.49 -0.39 4.60
CA TRP A 34 0.74 1.02 4.93
C TRP A 34 0.64 1.93 3.71
N GLU A 35 1.14 1.47 2.56
CA GLU A 35 1.01 2.22 1.31
C GLU A 35 -0.47 2.43 0.93
N LEU A 36 -1.27 1.37 1.02
CA LEU A 36 -2.71 1.43 0.75
C LEU A 36 -3.44 2.34 1.76
N THR A 37 -3.03 2.29 3.04
CA THR A 37 -3.57 3.15 4.09
C THR A 37 -3.32 4.63 3.77
N ILE A 38 -2.10 4.99 3.38
CA ILE A 38 -1.76 6.37 2.98
C ILE A 38 -2.59 6.80 1.77
N ARG A 39 -2.69 5.95 0.74
CA ARG A 39 -3.49 6.25 -0.46
C ARG A 39 -4.97 6.49 -0.15
N ILE A 40 -5.55 5.68 0.74
CA ILE A 40 -6.96 5.81 1.16
C ILE A 40 -7.17 7.10 1.96
N LEU A 41 -6.28 7.40 2.90
CA LEU A 41 -6.35 8.62 3.71
C LEU A 41 -6.22 9.87 2.85
N TRP A 42 -5.23 9.89 1.96
CA TRP A 42 -5.03 10.97 0.99
C TRP A 42 -6.26 11.17 0.09
N LEU A 43 -6.84 10.09 -0.44
CA LEU A 43 -8.06 10.19 -1.26
C LEU A 43 -9.26 10.70 -0.45
N GLY A 44 -9.36 10.32 0.83
CA GLY A 44 -10.41 10.80 1.74
C GLY A 44 -10.32 12.29 2.02
N ASP A 45 -9.10 12.81 2.15
CA ASP A 45 -8.81 14.22 2.42
C ASP A 45 -9.02 15.12 1.18
N MET A 46 -8.99 14.54 -0.03
CA MET A 46 -9.23 15.30 -1.26
C MET A 46 -10.67 15.79 -1.41
N PRO A 47 -10.87 16.97 -2.04
CA PRO A 47 -12.18 17.39 -2.52
C PRO A 47 -12.77 16.35 -3.47
N ARG A 48 -14.06 16.06 -3.31
CA ARG A 48 -14.77 15.08 -4.14
C ARG A 48 -14.55 15.28 -5.65
N SER A 49 -14.53 16.54 -6.11
CA SER A 49 -14.31 16.89 -7.53
C SER A 49 -12.95 16.45 -8.08
N GLU A 50 -11.95 16.24 -7.23
CA GLU A 50 -10.58 15.89 -7.62
C GLU A 50 -10.28 14.39 -7.52
N ARG A 51 -11.04 13.65 -6.70
CA ARG A 51 -10.81 12.22 -6.41
C ARG A 51 -10.79 11.36 -7.68
N ALA A 52 -11.73 11.56 -8.61
CA ALA A 52 -11.79 10.79 -9.85
C ALA A 52 -10.52 10.98 -10.71
N GLY A 53 -10.10 12.23 -10.93
CA GLY A 53 -8.88 12.52 -11.69
C GLY A 53 -7.61 12.05 -10.99
N ALA A 54 -7.58 12.06 -9.66
CA ALA A 54 -6.48 11.51 -8.87
C ALA A 54 -6.34 9.99 -9.06
N VAL A 55 -7.45 9.25 -8.94
CA VAL A 55 -7.49 7.79 -9.17
C VAL A 55 -7.08 7.44 -10.59
N ASP A 56 -7.63 8.14 -11.60
CA ASP A 56 -7.31 7.92 -13.01
C ASP A 56 -5.84 8.15 -13.31
N THR A 57 -5.22 9.14 -12.65
CA THR A 57 -3.78 9.42 -12.79
C THR A 57 -2.91 8.32 -12.19
N MET A 58 -3.37 7.68 -11.12
CA MET A 58 -2.69 6.52 -10.54
C MET A 58 -2.80 5.31 -11.45
N LEU A 59 -4.00 5.03 -11.97
CA LEU A 59 -4.24 3.95 -12.93
C LEU A 59 -3.42 4.15 -14.21
N ALA A 60 -3.30 5.38 -14.72
CA ALA A 60 -2.47 5.67 -15.89
C ALA A 60 -0.98 5.39 -15.66
N ASN A 61 -0.50 5.69 -14.45
CA ASN A 61 0.88 5.38 -14.06
C ASN A 61 1.11 3.88 -13.87
N GLU A 62 0.14 3.15 -13.29
CA GLU A 62 0.17 1.70 -13.16
C GLU A 62 0.17 1.03 -14.55
N ARG A 63 -0.74 1.43 -15.45
CA ARG A 63 -0.75 1.01 -16.86
C ARG A 63 0.60 1.22 -17.53
N THR A 64 1.19 2.41 -17.38
CA THR A 64 2.51 2.73 -17.97
C THR A 64 3.60 1.76 -17.48
N ASN A 65 3.58 1.40 -16.20
CA ASN A 65 4.56 0.48 -15.62
C ASN A 65 4.34 -0.97 -16.06
N GLU A 66 3.08 -1.40 -16.17
CA GLU A 66 2.73 -2.74 -16.67
C GLU A 66 3.09 -2.90 -18.13
N THR A 67 2.78 -1.91 -18.99
CA THR A 67 3.21 -1.92 -20.40
C THR A 67 4.73 -2.02 -20.53
N LYS A 68 5.50 -1.23 -19.76
CA LYS A 68 6.98 -1.32 -19.77
C LYS A 68 7.49 -2.67 -19.31
N THR A 69 6.83 -3.28 -18.33
CA THR A 69 7.17 -4.61 -17.82
C THR A 69 6.91 -5.66 -18.89
N HIS A 70 5.74 -5.61 -19.55
CA HIS A 70 5.40 -6.48 -20.68
C HIS A 70 6.43 -6.38 -21.81
N GLU A 71 6.78 -5.17 -22.25
CA GLU A 71 7.81 -4.93 -23.27
C GLU A 71 9.18 -5.49 -22.87
N TYR A 72 9.57 -5.32 -21.60
CA TYR A 72 10.81 -5.87 -21.07
C TYR A 72 10.78 -7.41 -21.10
N MET A 73 9.69 -8.04 -20.65
CA MET A 73 9.56 -9.49 -20.67
C MET A 73 9.65 -10.04 -22.09
N GLN A 74 8.92 -9.46 -23.05
CA GLN A 74 8.99 -9.84 -24.46
C GLN A 74 10.41 -9.71 -25.03
N ARG A 75 11.08 -8.59 -24.77
CA ARG A 75 12.45 -8.34 -25.25
C ARG A 75 13.47 -9.36 -24.72
N ASN A 76 13.22 -9.93 -23.54
CA ASN A 76 14.08 -10.93 -22.92
C ASN A 76 13.58 -12.37 -23.17
N GLY A 77 12.61 -12.58 -24.07
CA GLY A 77 12.07 -13.90 -24.40
C GLY A 77 11.29 -14.56 -23.26
N LEU A 78 10.81 -13.76 -22.29
CA LEU A 78 9.97 -14.24 -21.20
C LEU A 78 8.49 -14.15 -21.60
N PRO A 79 7.68 -15.19 -21.32
CA PRO A 79 6.25 -15.12 -21.54
C PRO A 79 5.63 -14.06 -20.62
N SER A 80 4.69 -13.28 -21.16
CA SER A 80 3.91 -12.29 -20.41
C SER A 80 2.43 -12.49 -20.73
N ASP A 81 1.64 -12.67 -19.68
CA ASP A 81 0.18 -12.81 -19.66
C ASP A 81 -0.54 -11.47 -19.48
N ILE A 82 0.20 -10.36 -19.44
CA ILE A 82 -0.33 -9.02 -19.35
C ILE A 82 -1.09 -8.70 -20.64
N ASP A 83 -2.41 -8.50 -20.54
CA ASP A 83 -3.24 -8.02 -21.64
C ASP A 83 -3.20 -6.49 -21.71
N VAL A 84 -2.34 -5.97 -22.59
CA VAL A 84 -2.20 -4.53 -22.80
C VAL A 84 -3.46 -3.92 -23.42
N ASN A 85 -4.24 -4.69 -24.19
CA ASN A 85 -5.44 -4.19 -24.84
C ASN A 85 -6.55 -3.99 -23.82
N GLU A 86 -6.75 -4.93 -22.89
CA GLU A 86 -7.71 -4.79 -21.79
C GLU A 86 -7.41 -3.54 -20.94
N MET A 87 -6.13 -3.26 -20.70
CA MET A 87 -5.73 -2.05 -20.00
C MET A 87 -6.08 -0.77 -20.76
N GLU A 88 -6.06 -0.76 -22.10
CA GLU A 88 -6.38 0.41 -22.92
C GLU A 88 -7.88 0.72 -22.99
N GLU A 89 -8.75 -0.24 -22.66
CA GLU A 89 -10.21 -0.05 -22.67
C GLU A 89 -10.71 0.96 -21.61
N PHE A 90 -9.93 1.22 -20.55
CA PHE A 90 -10.29 2.23 -19.55
C PHE A 90 -10.01 3.65 -20.09
N VAL A 91 -11.06 4.46 -20.23
CA VAL A 91 -10.95 5.90 -20.48
C VAL A 91 -10.58 6.60 -19.17
N LEU A 92 -9.33 7.07 -19.07
CA LEU A 92 -8.79 7.72 -17.87
C LEU A 92 -8.79 9.23 -18.05
N ASN A 93 -9.42 9.96 -17.13
CA ASN A 93 -9.33 11.41 -17.04
C ASN A 93 -8.14 11.81 -16.16
N ILE A 94 -6.94 11.78 -16.76
CA ILE A 94 -5.69 12.06 -16.06
C ILE A 94 -5.68 13.52 -15.59
N SER A 95 -5.47 13.72 -14.28
CA SER A 95 -5.31 15.04 -13.68
C SER A 95 -4.20 15.84 -14.36
N GLU A 96 -4.40 17.14 -14.58
CA GLU A 96 -3.35 18.02 -15.10
C GLU A 96 -2.35 18.43 -14.01
N ASN A 97 -2.67 18.17 -12.73
CA ASN A 97 -1.81 18.48 -11.61
C ASN A 97 -0.51 17.64 -11.67
N LYS A 98 0.63 18.31 -11.86
CA LYS A 98 1.95 17.69 -12.00
C LYS A 98 2.37 16.88 -10.77
N VAL A 99 1.90 17.29 -9.59
CA VAL A 99 2.17 16.62 -8.31
C VAL A 99 1.60 15.20 -8.29
N ILE A 100 0.39 15.03 -8.82
CA ILE A 100 -0.33 13.75 -8.84
C ILE A 100 0.33 12.76 -9.84
N LYS A 101 1.36 13.15 -10.61
CA LYS A 101 1.94 12.38 -11.72
C LYS A 101 3.24 11.57 -11.45
N THR A 102 4.03 11.84 -10.40
CA THR A 102 5.32 11.14 -10.14
C THR A 102 5.27 10.07 -9.02
N GLY A 103 5.47 8.77 -9.28
CA GLY A 103 5.09 7.66 -8.37
C GLY A 103 5.61 7.63 -6.90
N ALA A 104 6.89 7.84 -6.63
CA ALA A 104 7.42 7.86 -5.25
C ALA A 104 7.28 9.24 -4.59
N ASP A 105 7.43 10.30 -5.39
CA ASP A 105 7.15 11.66 -4.97
C ASP A 105 5.66 11.83 -4.64
N LYS A 106 4.75 11.16 -5.35
CA LYS A 106 3.30 11.14 -5.12
C LYS A 106 2.95 10.74 -3.71
N LEU A 107 3.64 9.73 -3.15
CA LEU A 107 3.32 9.25 -1.81
C LEU A 107 3.86 10.20 -0.73
N ALA A 108 5.08 10.73 -0.92
CA ALA A 108 5.64 11.74 -0.03
C ALA A 108 4.83 13.05 -0.10
N HIS A 109 4.44 13.46 -1.29
CA HIS A 109 3.64 14.64 -1.55
C HIS A 109 2.20 14.48 -1.05
N ALA A 110 1.60 13.31 -1.21
CA ALA A 110 0.30 12.98 -0.61
C ALA A 110 0.31 13.13 0.91
N VAL A 111 1.44 12.83 1.56
CA VAL A 111 1.64 13.02 3.00
C VAL A 111 1.89 14.48 3.36
N GLU A 112 2.53 15.26 2.49
CA GLU A 112 2.83 16.68 2.71
C GLU A 112 1.65 17.62 2.43
N GLU A 113 0.83 17.32 1.41
CA GLU A 113 -0.35 18.10 1.02
C GLU A 113 -1.61 17.73 1.79
N SER A 114 -1.63 16.58 2.46
CA SER A 114 -2.79 16.22 3.25
C SER A 114 -2.86 17.09 4.51
N ASP A 115 -4.06 17.59 4.82
CA ASP A 115 -4.37 18.24 6.09
C ASP A 115 -4.39 17.22 7.25
N LEU A 116 -4.38 15.91 6.92
CA LEU A 116 -4.22 14.83 7.89
C LEU A 116 -2.75 14.66 8.28
N ASN A 117 -2.49 14.42 9.56
CA ASN A 117 -1.15 14.10 10.04
C ASN A 117 -0.75 12.65 9.69
N LEU A 118 -0.41 12.41 8.41
CA LEU A 118 -0.05 11.09 7.88
C LEU A 118 1.40 10.68 8.20
N ARG A 119 2.16 11.52 8.90
CA ARG A 119 3.61 11.35 9.15
C ARG A 119 3.93 10.04 9.88
N MET A 120 3.09 9.63 10.82
CA MET A 120 3.27 8.36 11.55
C MET A 120 3.08 7.15 10.64
N VAL A 121 2.05 7.16 9.79
CA VAL A 121 1.79 6.09 8.82
C VAL A 121 2.91 6.04 7.76
N TYR A 122 3.36 7.20 7.29
CA TYR A 122 4.49 7.31 6.37
C TYR A 122 5.79 6.79 6.98
N ARG A 123 6.06 7.09 8.26
CA ARG A 123 7.20 6.52 8.98
C ARG A 123 7.13 4.99 9.02
N LEU A 124 5.98 4.42 9.36
CA LEU A 124 5.79 2.96 9.41
C LEU A 124 6.00 2.32 8.03
N TRP A 125 5.47 2.93 6.95
CA TRP A 125 5.73 2.49 5.58
C TRP A 125 7.23 2.51 5.21
N ARG A 126 7.95 3.57 5.59
CA ARG A 126 9.41 3.69 5.36
C ARG A 126 10.20 2.65 6.14
N GLU A 127 9.83 2.41 7.40
CA GLU A 127 10.49 1.43 8.24
C GLU A 127 10.25 0.00 7.71
N ASP A 128 9.02 -0.39 7.37
CA ASP A 128 8.74 -1.71 6.77
C ASP A 128 9.40 -1.89 5.38
N SER A 129 9.53 -0.81 4.59
CA SER A 129 10.27 -0.85 3.32
C SER A 129 11.74 -1.22 3.49
N THR A 130 12.34 -0.93 4.65
CA THR A 130 13.74 -1.29 4.95
C THR A 130 13.92 -2.80 5.12
N TRP A 131 12.83 -3.51 5.44
CA TRP A 131 12.84 -4.95 5.73
C TRP A 131 12.21 -5.81 4.63
N ALA A 132 11.46 -5.21 3.70
CA ALA A 132 10.85 -5.89 2.56
C ALA A 132 11.84 -6.25 1.43
N HIS A 133 13.02 -5.64 1.41
CA HIS A 133 14.12 -5.94 0.49
C HIS A 133 15.43 -6.04 1.27
N ALA A 134 16.44 -6.75 0.73
CA ALA A 134 17.76 -6.83 1.33
C ALA A 134 18.46 -5.46 1.28
N THR A 135 18.17 -4.59 2.25
CA THR A 135 18.84 -3.31 2.43
C THR A 135 20.29 -3.52 2.85
N GLY A 136 21.15 -2.51 2.66
CA GLY A 136 22.54 -2.56 3.14
C GLY A 136 22.65 -2.87 4.64
N PHE A 137 21.63 -2.51 5.42
CA PHE A 137 21.51 -2.88 6.83
C PHE A 137 21.29 -4.40 7.03
N LEU A 138 20.33 -5.00 6.31
CA LEU A 138 20.11 -6.46 6.30
C LEU A 138 21.33 -7.20 5.76
N ALA A 139 21.88 -6.75 4.63
CA ALA A 139 23.08 -7.31 4.03
C ALA A 139 24.27 -7.26 5.00
N GLY A 140 24.42 -6.19 5.79
CA GLY A 140 25.40 -6.09 6.86
C GLY A 140 25.14 -7.09 8.00
N GLN A 141 23.90 -7.27 8.44
CA GLN A 141 23.57 -8.24 9.49
C GLN A 141 23.81 -9.71 9.08
N TYR A 142 23.67 -10.02 7.79
CA TYR A 142 23.95 -11.34 7.24
C TYR A 142 25.35 -11.48 6.63
N ALA A 143 26.16 -10.40 6.61
CA ALA A 143 27.52 -10.46 6.12
C ALA A 143 28.40 -11.27 7.09
N PRO A 144 29.25 -12.17 6.57
CA PRO A 144 30.21 -12.89 7.39
C PRO A 144 31.24 -11.92 7.98
N THR A 145 31.61 -12.13 9.23
CA THR A 145 32.81 -11.57 9.87
C THR A 145 34.03 -12.41 9.49
N ASP A 146 35.23 -11.92 9.78
CA ASP A 146 36.50 -12.61 9.52
C ASP A 146 36.59 -14.02 10.17
N ASP A 147 35.69 -14.31 11.12
CA ASP A 147 35.64 -15.55 11.90
C ASP A 147 34.56 -16.54 11.41
N GLY A 148 33.82 -16.21 10.35
CA GLY A 148 32.72 -17.03 9.82
C GLY A 148 31.39 -16.91 10.57
N GLU A 149 31.28 -15.98 11.52
CA GLU A 149 30.01 -15.62 12.16
C GLU A 149 29.30 -14.50 11.37
N THR A 150 27.97 -14.43 11.40
CA THR A 150 27.25 -13.28 10.83
C THR A 150 27.19 -12.12 11.83
N MET A 151 27.29 -10.87 11.38
CA MET A 151 27.24 -9.70 12.29
C MET A 151 25.93 -9.55 13.09
N GLY A 152 24.84 -10.24 12.71
CA GLY A 152 23.54 -10.16 13.37
C GLY A 152 22.91 -11.52 13.72
N LYS A 153 21.91 -11.48 14.60
CA LYS A 153 20.98 -12.60 14.84
C LYS A 153 19.90 -12.54 13.75
N GLY A 154 19.82 -13.57 12.91
CA GLY A 154 19.10 -13.59 11.62
C GLY A 154 17.58 -13.42 11.58
N LYS A 155 16.96 -12.73 12.54
CA LYS A 155 15.56 -12.29 12.47
C LYS A 155 15.50 -10.76 12.45
N PRO A 156 15.05 -10.16 11.34
CA PRO A 156 14.84 -8.71 11.25
C PRO A 156 13.95 -8.20 12.38
N ARG A 157 14.20 -6.98 12.88
CA ARG A 157 13.29 -6.36 13.84
C ARG A 157 11.96 -6.07 13.15
N HIS A 158 10.89 -6.24 13.92
CA HIS A 158 9.52 -5.96 13.53
C HIS A 158 9.01 -4.77 14.34
N VAL A 159 8.49 -3.76 13.64
CA VAL A 159 8.23 -2.40 14.16
C VAL A 159 6.96 -2.31 15.01
N ASP A 160 5.93 -3.09 14.69
CA ASP A 160 4.62 -3.09 15.37
C ASP A 160 4.30 -4.47 15.96
N GLN A 161 5.04 -4.84 17.03
CA GLN A 161 5.05 -6.19 17.61
C GLN A 161 3.67 -6.74 17.97
N GLU A 162 2.83 -5.85 18.50
CA GLU A 162 1.51 -6.19 19.01
C GLU A 162 0.39 -5.91 17.99
N LEU A 163 0.75 -5.49 16.76
CA LEU A 163 -0.17 -5.05 15.71
C LEU A 163 -1.12 -3.91 16.16
N GLU A 164 -0.70 -3.09 17.12
CA GLU A 164 -1.54 -2.01 17.65
C GLU A 164 -1.75 -0.92 16.62
N ALA A 165 -0.67 -0.47 15.97
CA ALA A 165 -0.75 0.53 14.92
C ALA A 165 -1.54 -0.02 13.73
N HIS A 166 -1.33 -1.29 13.37
CA HIS A 166 -2.05 -1.98 12.31
C HIS A 166 -3.56 -2.02 12.57
N ARG A 167 -4.00 -2.35 13.79
CA ARG A 167 -5.42 -2.36 14.18
C ARG A 167 -6.03 -0.96 14.09
N LEU A 168 -5.38 0.05 14.64
CA LEU A 168 -5.84 1.44 14.58
C LEU A 168 -5.97 1.92 13.13
N ALA A 169 -5.00 1.60 12.29
CA ALA A 169 -5.03 1.95 10.87
C ALA A 169 -6.15 1.23 10.12
N ALA A 170 -6.43 -0.04 10.44
CA ALA A 170 -7.55 -0.77 9.85
C ALA A 170 -8.90 -0.13 10.21
N MET A 171 -9.08 0.33 11.45
CA MET A 171 -10.26 1.10 11.86
C MET A 171 -10.39 2.37 11.01
N VAL A 172 -9.33 3.17 10.94
CA VAL A 172 -9.30 4.41 10.16
C VAL A 172 -9.63 4.15 8.69
N VAL A 173 -9.02 3.13 8.07
CA VAL A 173 -9.33 2.74 6.67
C VAL A 173 -10.81 2.46 6.48
N THR A 174 -11.42 1.67 7.36
CA THR A 174 -12.85 1.32 7.22
C THR A 174 -13.77 2.53 7.39
N VAL A 175 -13.43 3.46 8.28
CA VAL A 175 -14.16 4.73 8.45
C VAL A 175 -14.00 5.61 7.22
N THR A 176 -12.77 5.88 6.80
CA THR A 176 -12.48 6.76 5.65
C THR A 176 -13.10 6.24 4.36
N ILE A 177 -13.11 4.92 4.13
CA ILE A 177 -13.79 4.35 2.97
C ILE A 177 -15.31 4.54 3.06
N ALA A 178 -15.91 4.40 4.24
CA ALA A 178 -17.34 4.66 4.40
C ALA A 178 -17.67 6.12 4.04
N ASP A 179 -16.87 7.07 4.52
CA ASP A 179 -17.04 8.50 4.20
C ASP A 179 -16.88 8.78 2.71
N ILE A 180 -15.82 8.26 2.07
CA ILE A 180 -15.62 8.38 0.62
C ILE A 180 -16.83 7.81 -0.15
N LEU A 181 -17.30 6.62 0.22
CA LEU A 181 -18.43 5.99 -0.48
C LEU A 181 -19.72 6.79 -0.33
N ILE A 182 -20.00 7.32 0.86
CA ILE A 182 -21.15 8.19 1.11
C ILE A 182 -21.06 9.46 0.27
N ASP A 183 -19.88 10.10 0.26
CA ASP A 183 -19.63 11.30 -0.55
C ASP A 183 -19.87 11.02 -2.03
N GLU A 184 -19.45 9.85 -2.52
CA GLU A 184 -19.67 9.44 -3.92
C GLU A 184 -21.11 9.01 -4.24
N GLY A 185 -22.01 9.00 -3.24
CA GLY A 185 -23.44 8.75 -3.41
C GLY A 185 -23.86 7.30 -3.17
N ALA A 186 -23.01 6.46 -2.58
CA ALA A 186 -23.42 5.15 -2.12
C ALA A 186 -24.44 5.26 -0.96
N SER A 187 -25.29 4.25 -0.80
CA SER A 187 -26.16 4.18 0.37
C SER A 187 -25.33 4.00 1.64
N LYS A 188 -25.79 4.60 2.76
CA LYS A 188 -25.13 4.48 4.06
C LYS A 188 -24.94 3.02 4.50
N ASP A 189 -25.92 2.17 4.22
CA ASP A 189 -25.87 0.74 4.55
C ASP A 189 -24.74 0.03 3.80
N LEU A 190 -24.57 0.32 2.51
CA LEU A 190 -23.49 -0.25 1.70
C LEU A 190 -22.13 0.30 2.14
N ALA A 191 -22.05 1.61 2.37
CA ALA A 191 -20.81 2.29 2.73
C ALA A 191 -20.29 1.89 4.11
N SER A 192 -21.19 1.65 5.08
CA SER A 192 -20.83 1.26 6.45
C SER A 192 -20.58 -0.25 6.64
N ALA A 193 -20.90 -1.09 5.64
CA ALA A 193 -20.72 -2.54 5.77
C ALA A 193 -19.30 -2.97 6.16
N PRO A 194 -18.20 -2.40 5.59
CA PRO A 194 -16.84 -2.74 6.02
C PRO A 194 -16.55 -2.36 7.47
N LEU A 195 -17.05 -1.20 7.92
CA LEU A 195 -16.91 -0.71 9.29
C LEU A 195 -17.60 -1.65 10.28
N LEU A 196 -18.85 -2.00 9.98
CA LEU A 196 -19.66 -2.91 10.79
C LEU A 196 -19.04 -4.31 10.85
N ALA A 197 -18.52 -4.81 9.72
CA ALA A 197 -17.81 -6.09 9.68
C ALA A 197 -16.56 -6.07 10.56
N TYR A 198 -15.78 -4.98 10.53
CA TYR A 198 -14.58 -4.85 11.34
C TYR A 198 -14.90 -4.85 12.85
N PHE A 199 -15.85 -4.04 13.29
CA PHE A 199 -16.19 -3.94 14.71
C PHE A 199 -17.03 -5.11 15.22
N GLY A 200 -17.82 -5.75 14.36
CA GLY A 200 -18.65 -6.91 14.68
C GLY A 200 -17.89 -8.25 14.68
N ALA A 201 -16.63 -8.28 14.22
CA ALA A 201 -15.79 -9.47 14.22
C ALA A 201 -14.99 -9.67 15.53
N ASN A 202 -15.22 -8.82 16.55
CA ASN A 202 -14.62 -8.94 17.88
C ASN A 202 -15.39 -9.89 18.80
#